data_AF-A0A6V7M8L3-F1
#
_entry.id   AF-A0A6V7M8L3-F1
#
_cell.length_a   1.000
_cell.length_b   1.000
_cell.length_c   1.000
_cell.angle_alpha   90.00
_cell.angle_beta   90.00
_cell.angle_gamma   90.00
#
_symmetry.space_group_name_H-M   'P 1'
#
loop_
_entity.id
_entity.type
_entity.pdbx_description
1 polymer ?
#
loop_
_entity_poly.entity_id
_entity_poly.type
_entity_poly.pdbx_seq_one_letter_code
_entity_poly.pdbx_strand_id
1 'polypeptide(L)' 'MDYIPRLMWQGQLIGDKIWTVAPTPECDKICNTFSFSVNSGDIILLDTRLWYHGTYVQNRQLSLTVTSEYG' A
#
# COMPACT_ATOMS: atom_id res chain seq x y z
N MET A 1 3.09 1.15 9.90
CA MET A 1 2.17 0.20 9.24
C MET A 1 0.83 0.60 9.74
N ASP A 2 -0.03 1.05 8.85
CA ASP A 2 -1.15 1.89 9.23
C ASP A 2 -2.45 1.18 8.82
N TYR A 3 -3.47 1.29 9.68
CA TYR A 3 -4.79 0.68 9.48
C TYR A 3 -5.80 1.78 9.14
N ILE A 4 -6.40 1.68 7.96
CA ILE A 4 -7.43 2.60 7.48
C ILE A 4 -8.70 1.78 7.25
N PRO A 5 -9.81 2.04 7.98
CA PRO A 5 -11.02 1.20 7.94
C PRO A 5 -11.89 1.48 6.71
N ARG A 6 -11.26 1.75 5.56
CA ARG A 6 -11.89 2.12 4.31
C ARG A 6 -11.18 1.44 3.15
N LEU A 7 -11.91 1.20 2.07
CA LEU A 7 -11.27 0.75 0.84
C LEU A 7 -10.54 1.96 0.24
N MET A 8 -9.25 1.79 -0.10
CA MET A 8 -8.44 2.88 -0.62
C MET A 8 -7.82 2.52 -1.96
N TRP A 9 -7.64 3.54 -2.80
CA TRP A 9 -6.84 3.43 -4.00
C TRP A 9 -5.77 4.52 -4.01
N GLN A 10 -4.63 4.22 -4.60
CA GLN A 10 -3.53 5.17 -4.73
C GLN A 10 -2.91 5.07 -6.13
N GLY A 11 -2.81 6.20 -6.82
CA GLY A 11 -2.10 6.34 -8.09
C GLY A 11 -0.73 6.98 -7.89
N GLN A 12 0.33 6.30 -8.34
CA GLN A 12 1.70 6.77 -8.24
C GLN A 12 2.02 7.70 -9.41
N LEU A 13 2.29 8.98 -9.12
CA LEU A 13 2.56 9.99 -10.15
C LEU A 13 4.05 10.20 -10.41
N ILE A 14 4.85 10.27 -9.35
CA ILE A 14 6.30 10.56 -9.43
C ILE A 14 7.04 9.69 -8.43
N GLY A 15 8.17 9.11 -8.87
CA GLY A 15 9.02 8.25 -8.04
C GLY A 15 8.40 6.88 -7.77
N ASP A 16 9.20 6.00 -7.19
CA ASP A 16 8.83 4.59 -7.03
C ASP A 16 8.74 4.22 -5.54
N LYS A 17 7.80 3.35 -5.22
CA LYS A 17 7.55 2.89 -3.85
C LYS A 17 7.53 1.37 -3.78
N ILE A 18 8.11 0.83 -2.72
CA ILE A 18 7.84 -0.54 -2.30
C ILE A 18 6.67 -0.49 -1.33
N TRP A 19 5.63 -1.25 -1.64
CA TRP A 19 4.53 -1.54 -0.72
C TRP A 19 4.80 -2.85 -0.01
N THR A 20 4.58 -2.87 1.29
CA THR A 20 4.55 -4.09 2.10
C THR A 20 3.16 -4.21 2.68
N VAL A 21 2.53 -5.36 2.44
CA VAL A 21 1.15 -5.64 2.83
C VAL A 21 1.16 -6.87 3.75
N ALA A 22 0.64 -6.68 4.96
CA ALA A 22 0.60 -7.70 6.00
C ALA A 22 -0.86 -8.02 6.37
N PRO A 23 -1.18 -9.30 6.60
CA PRO A 23 -2.53 -9.70 7.01
C PRO A 23 -2.86 -9.21 8.41
N THR A 24 -4.13 -9.27 8.78
CA THR A 24 -4.53 -9.03 10.16
C THR A 24 -4.09 -10.18 11.08
N PRO A 25 -3.96 -9.94 12.40
CA PRO A 25 -3.48 -10.96 13.35
C PRO A 25 -4.30 -12.26 13.33
N GLU A 26 -5.59 -12.18 12.99
CA GLU A 26 -6.49 -13.34 12.91
C GLU A 26 -6.09 -14.32 11.80
N CYS A 27 -5.45 -13.84 10.73
CA CYS A 27 -4.99 -14.68 9.60
C CYS A 27 -3.47 -14.91 9.58
N ASP A 28 -2.69 -14.41 10.55
CA ASP A 28 -1.22 -14.43 10.50
C ASP A 28 -0.59 -15.83 10.36
N LYS A 29 -1.32 -16.88 10.78
CA LYS A 29 -0.88 -18.28 10.65
C LYS A 29 -1.10 -18.89 9.25
N ILE A 30 -1.89 -18.24 8.41
CA ILE A 30 -2.38 -18.78 7.13
C ILE A 30 -2.02 -17.83 5.97
N CYS A 31 -2.22 -16.54 6.19
CA CYS A 31 -1.88 -15.48 5.26
C CYS A 31 -0.41 -15.11 5.39
N ASN A 32 0.25 -14.78 4.27
CA ASN A 32 1.64 -14.33 4.27
C ASN A 32 1.74 -12.83 4.01
N THR A 33 2.71 -12.19 4.63
CA THR A 33 3.12 -10.83 4.26
C THR A 33 3.84 -10.87 2.92
N PHE A 34 3.57 -9.90 2.06
CA PHE A 34 4.23 -9.77 0.77
C PHE A 34 4.54 -8.31 0.43
N SER A 35 5.49 -8.12 -0.48
CA SER A 35 5.90 -6.79 -0.94
C SER A 35 5.95 -6.74 -2.45
N PHE A 36 5.63 -5.58 -3.01
CA PHE A 36 5.69 -5.32 -4.45
C PHE A 36 6.08 -3.86 -4.72
N SER A 37 6.66 -3.62 -5.89
CA SER A 37 7.01 -2.28 -6.37
C SER A 37 5.82 -1.64 -7.09
N VAL A 38 5.58 -0.37 -6.80
CA VAL A 38 4.63 0.50 -7.48
C VAL A 38 5.44 1.63 -8.11
N ASN A 39 5.45 1.65 -9.44
CA ASN A 39 6.22 2.61 -10.23
C ASN A 39 5.32 3.78 -10.65
N SER A 40 5.94 4.85 -11.13
CA SER A 40 5.18 5.97 -11.71
C SER A 40 4.29 5.51 -12.86
N GLY A 41 2.99 5.80 -12.76
CA GLY A 41 1.95 5.33 -13.68
C GLY A 41 1.10 4.16 -13.16
N ASP A 42 1.58 3.45 -12.14
CA ASP A 42 0.84 2.34 -11.55
C ASP A 42 -0.29 2.87 -10.63
N ILE A 43 -1.41 2.14 -10.63
CA ILE A 43 -2.53 2.36 -9.70
C ILE A 43 -2.71 1.11 -8.88
N ILE A 44 -2.75 1.28 -7.56
CA ILE A 44 -3.07 0.22 -6.62
C ILE A 44 -4.46 0.44 -6.01
N LEU A 45 -5.21 -0.64 -5.93
CA LEU A 45 -6.43 -0.77 -5.13
C LEU A 45 -6.16 -1.75 -4.01
N LEU A 46 -6.27 -1.31 -2.76
CA LEU A 46 -6.03 -2.15 -1.58
C LEU A 46 -7.19 -2.01 -0.60
N ASP A 47 -7.72 -3.15 -0.15
CA ASP A 47 -8.68 -3.18 0.95
C ASP A 47 -7.94 -3.15 2.28
N THR A 48 -7.70 -1.94 2.80
CA THR A 48 -6.99 -1.76 4.07
C THR A 48 -7.81 -2.11 5.32
N ARG A 49 -9.06 -2.56 5.15
CA ARG A 49 -9.85 -3.15 6.25
C ARG A 49 -9.35 -4.54 6.62
N LEU A 50 -8.77 -5.25 5.66
CA LEU A 50 -8.27 -6.62 5.83
C LEU A 50 -6.73 -6.69 5.87
N TRP A 51 -6.06 -5.63 5.43
CA TRP A 51 -4.62 -5.61 5.25
C TRP A 51 -4.00 -4.37 5.86
N TYR A 52 -2.99 -4.59 6.70
CA TYR A 52 -2.07 -3.54 7.12
C TYR A 52 -1.11 -3.26 5.98
N HIS A 53 -0.72 -1.99 5.83
CA HIS A 53 0.22 -1.61 4.78
C HIS A 53 1.31 -0.68 5.29
N GLY A 54 2.44 -0.71 4.61
CA GLY A 54 3.53 0.24 4.76
C GLY A 54 4.15 0.53 3.40
N THR A 55 4.60 1.77 3.21
CA THR A 55 5.26 2.19 1.97
C THR A 55 6.67 2.66 2.25
N TYR A 56 7.60 2.30 1.36
CA TYR A 56 8.98 2.78 1.38
C TYR A 56 9.31 3.46 0.05
N VAL A 57 9.73 4.72 0.09
CA VAL A 57 10.15 5.45 -1.11
C VAL A 57 11.54 4.97 -1.54
N GLN A 58 11.64 4.44 -2.76
CA GLN A 58 12.91 4.00 -3.31
C GLN A 58 13.82 5.19 -3.66
N ASN A 59 15.13 4.97 -3.58
CA ASN A 59 16.17 5.91 -4.04
C ASN A 59 16.19 7.29 -3.35
N ARG A 60 15.40 7.51 -2.28
CA ARG A 60 15.30 8.79 -1.55
C ARG A 60 14.99 9.99 -2.45
N GLN A 61 14.33 9.75 -3.58
CA GLN A 61 13.89 10.80 -4.49
C GLN A 61 12.50 11.30 -4.08
N LEU A 62 12.12 12.48 -4.56
CA LEU A 62 10.78 13.01 -4.37
C LEU A 62 9.76 11.99 -4.90
N SER A 63 8.75 11.68 -4.09
CA SER A 63 7.65 10.80 -4.49
C SER A 63 6.31 11.49 -4.31
N LEU A 64 5.47 11.43 -5.34
CA LEU A 64 4.15 12.04 -5.36
C LEU A 64 3.09 10.99 -5.70
N THR A 65 2.03 10.97 -4.91
CA THR A 65 0.91 10.03 -5.04
C THR A 65 -0.40 10.75 -4.79
N VAL A 66 -1.40 10.40 -5.58
CA VAL A 66 -2.80 10.79 -5.34
C VAL A 66 -3.51 9.59 -4.74
N THR A 67 -4.27 9.82 -3.68
CA THR A 67 -5.00 8.77 -2.97
C THR A 67 -6.43 9.23 -2.70
N SER A 68 -7.35 8.27 -2.63
CA SER A 68 -8.70 8.51 -2.13
C SER A 68 -9.22 7.28 -1.41
N GLU A 69 -9.95 7.55 -0.34
CA GLU A 69 -10.63 6.55 0.49
C GLU A 69 -12.13 6.58 0.19
N TYR A 70 -12.73 5.41 0.02
CA TYR A 70 -14.17 5.26 -0.11
C TYR A 70 -14.80 5.24 1.29
N GLY A 71 -15.73 6.17 1.55
CA GLY A 71 -16.45 6.31 2.81
C GLY A 71 -17.93 6.02 2.68
#